data_AF-A0A7W0R3J1-F1
#
_entry.id   AF-A0A7W0R3J1-F1
#
_cell.length_a   1.000
_cell.length_b   1.000
_cell.length_c   1.000
_cell.angle_alpha   90.00
_cell.angle_beta   90.00
_cell.angle_gamma   90.00
#
_symmetry.space_group_name_H-M   'P 1'
#
loop_
_entity.id
_entity.type
_entity.pdbx_description
1 polymer ?
#
loop_
_entity_poly.entity_id
_entity_poly.type
_entity_poly.pdbx_seq_one_letter_code
_entity_poly.pdbx_strand_id
1 'polypeptide(L)'
;MKKRATYLILGVMAALVVVPATAQAQVSTAPTSVTLRYESPNFVGTVSSPEPDCVPGRQVTLFERQVGGGAEAVGGTTTDADGNFSIPQPGADGQYYVTVSARNLPGGGYAEVDSCEGARSET
;
A
#
# COMPACT_ATOMS: atom_id res chain seq x y z
N MET A 1 -34.86 75.95 8.09
CA MET A 1 -34.72 75.82 6.63
C MET A 1 -33.49 74.98 6.32
N LYS A 2 -33.55 74.13 5.27
CA LYS A 2 -32.47 73.31 4.64
C LYS A 2 -32.11 71.99 5.35
N LYS A 3 -31.97 70.83 4.70
CA LYS A 3 -32.31 70.29 3.35
C LYS A 3 -32.32 68.76 3.53
N ARG A 4 -33.28 68.06 2.90
CA ARG A 4 -33.36 66.59 2.86
C ARG A 4 -32.27 66.05 1.91
N ALA A 5 -31.54 65.02 2.30
CA ALA A 5 -30.61 64.31 1.43
C ALA A 5 -31.03 62.84 1.32
N THR A 6 -31.72 62.55 0.22
CA THR A 6 -32.12 61.22 -0.24
C THR A 6 -30.88 60.46 -0.69
N TYR A 7 -30.54 59.34 -0.05
CA TYR A 7 -29.54 58.40 -0.53
C TYR A 7 -30.23 57.22 -1.21
N LEU A 8 -30.07 57.15 -2.52
CA LEU A 8 -30.47 56.05 -3.39
C LEU A 8 -29.27 55.09 -3.45
N ILE A 9 -29.28 54.03 -2.64
CA ILE A 9 -28.24 53.00 -2.64
C ILE A 9 -28.70 51.88 -3.58
N LEU A 10 -28.07 51.80 -4.75
CA LEU A 10 -28.16 50.65 -5.65
C LEU A 10 -27.51 49.43 -4.98
N GLY A 11 -28.32 48.42 -4.66
CA GLY A 11 -27.84 47.12 -4.20
C GLY A 11 -27.38 46.27 -5.38
N VAL A 12 -26.08 45.98 -5.45
CA VAL A 12 -25.52 44.96 -6.35
C VAL A 12 -25.69 43.59 -5.69
N MET A 13 -26.62 42.79 -6.20
CA MET A 13 -26.81 41.40 -5.78
C MET A 13 -25.65 40.53 -6.31
N ALA A 14 -24.73 40.15 -5.44
CA ALA A 14 -23.73 39.13 -5.74
C ALA A 14 -24.39 37.74 -5.67
N ALA A 15 -24.56 37.09 -6.82
CA ALA A 15 -25.04 35.71 -6.89
C ALA A 15 -23.93 34.75 -6.46
N LEU A 16 -24.06 34.16 -5.27
CA LEU A 16 -23.21 33.08 -4.78
C LEU A 16 -23.55 31.78 -5.55
N VAL A 17 -22.65 31.35 -6.43
CA VAL A 17 -22.74 30.05 -7.09
C VAL A 17 -22.22 28.99 -6.11
N VAL A 18 -23.12 28.17 -5.56
CA VAL A 18 -22.75 27.04 -4.70
C VAL A 18 -22.31 25.89 -5.60
N VAL A 19 -21.00 25.61 -5.63
CA VAL A 19 -20.47 24.40 -6.29
C VAL A 19 -20.57 23.25 -5.29
N PRO A 20 -21.28 22.15 -5.60
CA PRO A 20 -21.29 20.98 -4.72
C PRO A 20 -19.90 20.34 -4.71
N ALA A 21 -19.25 20.33 -3.54
CA ALA A 21 -18.03 19.56 -3.34
C ALA A 21 -18.41 18.08 -3.24
N THR A 22 -18.12 17.31 -4.29
CA THR A 22 -18.19 15.85 -4.23
C THR A 22 -17.01 15.35 -3.39
N ALA A 23 -17.28 14.85 -2.18
CA ALA A 23 -16.29 14.13 -1.40
C ALA A 23 -15.98 12.80 -2.10
N GLN A 24 -14.74 12.64 -2.59
CA GLN A 24 -14.25 11.36 -3.07
C GLN A 24 -13.85 10.53 -1.85
N ALA A 25 -14.40 9.32 -1.71
CA ALA A 25 -13.87 8.35 -0.75
C ALA A 25 -12.45 8.00 -1.18
N GLN A 26 -11.45 8.35 -0.36
CA GLN A 26 -10.06 7.99 -0.61
C GLN A 26 -9.88 6.55 -0.14
N VAL A 27 -9.49 5.66 -1.05
CA VAL A 27 -9.07 4.30 -0.70
C VAL A 27 -7.76 4.42 0.08
N SER A 28 -7.77 4.12 1.37
CA SER A 28 -6.57 4.16 2.20
C SER A 28 -5.78 2.86 2.01
N THR A 29 -4.48 2.98 1.74
CA THR A 29 -3.58 1.84 1.56
C THR A 29 -2.51 1.87 2.65
N ALA A 30 -2.34 0.77 3.37
CA ALA A 30 -1.28 0.62 4.36
C ALA A 30 0.05 0.26 3.70
N PRO A 31 1.13 0.98 4.01
CA PRO A 31 2.45 0.66 3.49
C PRO A 31 2.91 -0.69 4.02
N THR A 32 3.65 -1.42 3.18
CA THR A 32 4.22 -2.73 3.52
C THR A 32 5.70 -2.74 3.17
N SER A 33 6.53 -3.28 4.06
CA SER A 33 7.93 -3.55 3.79
C SER A 33 8.21 -5.05 3.90
N VAL A 34 9.27 -5.51 3.24
CA VAL A 34 9.71 -6.90 3.30
C VAL A 34 11.24 -6.96 3.39
N THR A 35 11.73 -7.91 4.17
CA THR A 35 13.15 -8.25 4.25
C THR A 35 13.40 -9.60 3.61
N LEU A 36 14.61 -9.80 3.10
CA LEU A 36 15.06 -11.07 2.55
C LEU A 36 16.49 -11.32 2.98
N ARG A 37 16.77 -12.53 3.44
CA ARG A 37 18.11 -13.01 3.73
C ARG A 37 18.22 -14.50 3.47
N TYR A 38 19.41 -14.96 3.11
CA TYR A 38 19.66 -16.39 2.93
C TYR A 38 20.23 -17.00 4.21
N GLU A 39 19.56 -18.03 4.72
CA GLU A 39 19.95 -18.86 5.85
C GLU A 39 19.90 -20.32 5.41
N SER A 40 21.03 -20.82 4.90
CA SER A 40 21.13 -22.14 4.25
C SER A 40 20.37 -23.24 5.01
N PRO A 41 19.45 -23.99 4.35
CA PRO A 41 19.14 -23.98 2.92
C PRO A 41 17.89 -23.15 2.55
N ASN A 42 17.57 -22.09 3.29
CA ASN A 42 16.32 -21.35 3.15
C ASN A 42 16.56 -19.86 2.84
N PHE A 43 15.62 -19.26 2.12
CA PHE A 43 15.43 -17.81 2.15
C PHE A 43 14.41 -17.49 3.23
N VAL A 44 14.78 -16.61 4.14
CA VAL A 44 13.92 -16.17 5.24
C VAL A 44 13.74 -14.66 5.22
N GLY A 45 12.67 -14.20 5.85
CA GLY A 45 12.41 -12.78 5.96
C GLY A 45 11.13 -12.50 6.74
N THR A 46 10.83 -11.22 6.84
CA THR A 46 9.67 -10.71 7.55
C THR A 46 8.99 -9.64 6.72
N VAL A 47 7.65 -9.69 6.69
CA VAL A 47 6.78 -8.64 6.18
C VAL A 47 6.33 -7.77 7.34
N SER A 48 6.40 -6.44 7.19
CA SER A 48 6.00 -5.50 8.23
C SER A 48 5.09 -4.42 7.68
N SER A 49 4.13 -4.00 8.49
CA SER A 49 3.20 -2.92 8.19
C SER A 49 2.74 -2.27 9.51
N PRO A 50 2.45 -0.96 9.53
CA PRO A 50 1.74 -0.35 10.65
C PRO A 50 0.31 -0.90 10.81
N GLU A 51 -0.27 -1.45 9.74
CA GLU A 51 -1.57 -2.11 9.80
C GLU A 51 -1.39 -3.60 10.14
N PRO A 52 -1.88 -4.08 11.31
CA PRO A 52 -1.75 -5.49 11.70
C PRO A 52 -2.43 -6.43 10.71
N ASP A 53 -3.54 -6.02 10.10
CA ASP A 53 -4.23 -6.79 9.07
C ASP A 53 -3.44 -6.90 7.77
N CYS A 54 -2.29 -6.22 7.63
CA CYS A 54 -1.41 -6.30 6.46
C CYS A 54 -0.15 -7.16 6.66
N VAL A 55 -0.04 -7.84 7.81
CA VAL A 55 1.12 -8.67 8.17
C VAL A 55 0.89 -10.17 7.90
N PRO A 56 -0.18 -10.81 8.40
CA PRO A 56 -0.35 -12.26 8.29
C PRO A 56 -0.95 -12.71 6.96
N GLY A 57 -0.62 -13.93 6.54
CA GLY A 57 -1.18 -14.58 5.35
C GLY A 57 -0.90 -13.84 4.04
N ARG A 58 0.20 -13.08 3.98
CA ARG A 58 0.64 -12.35 2.79
C ARG A 58 1.34 -13.31 1.86
N GLN A 59 0.97 -13.32 0.58
CA GLN A 59 1.63 -14.15 -0.43
C GLN A 59 3.01 -13.57 -0.74
N VAL A 60 4.04 -14.38 -0.51
CA VAL A 60 5.44 -14.11 -0.83
C VAL A 60 5.86 -15.02 -1.97
N THR A 61 6.53 -14.45 -2.98
CA THR A 61 7.10 -15.19 -4.11
C THR A 61 8.58 -14.87 -4.23
N LEU A 62 9.41 -15.91 -4.24
CA LEU A 62 10.85 -15.83 -4.47
C LEU A 62 11.14 -15.93 -5.97
N PHE A 63 11.99 -15.04 -6.45
CA PHE A 63 12.44 -15.00 -7.83
C PHE A 63 13.96 -15.08 -7.91
N GLU A 64 14.43 -15.81 -8.91
CA GLU A 64 15.83 -15.85 -9.33
C GLU A 64 16.00 -14.99 -10.58
N ARG A 65 16.99 -14.08 -10.57
CA ARG A 65 17.35 -13.29 -11.76
C ARG A 65 18.16 -14.15 -12.72
N GLN A 66 17.72 -14.19 -13.96
CA GLN A 66 18.35 -15.01 -15.00
C GLN A 66 19.51 -14.27 -15.67
N VAL A 67 20.55 -15.02 -16.05
CA VAL A 67 21.67 -14.50 -16.85
C VAL A 67 21.14 -14.11 -18.22
N GLY A 68 21.31 -12.84 -18.62
CA GLY A 68 20.73 -12.30 -19.86
C GLY A 68 19.42 -11.53 -19.66
N GLY A 69 18.91 -11.44 -18.43
CA GLY A 69 17.76 -10.64 -18.06
C GLY A 69 16.50 -11.45 -17.79
N GLY A 70 15.53 -10.80 -17.14
CA GLY A 70 14.31 -11.45 -16.65
C GLY A 70 14.48 -12.08 -15.27
N ALA A 71 13.41 -12.70 -14.80
CA ALA A 71 13.36 -13.40 -13.53
C ALA A 71 12.37 -14.55 -13.58
N GLU A 72 12.69 -15.64 -12.90
CA GLU A 72 11.84 -16.82 -12.79
C GLU A 72 11.37 -16.99 -11.35
N ALA A 73 10.10 -17.34 -11.16
CA ALA A 73 9.56 -17.68 -9.85
C ALA A 73 10.05 -19.07 -9.46
N VAL A 74 10.85 -19.16 -8.40
CA VAL A 74 11.50 -20.41 -7.96
C VAL A 74 10.93 -20.96 -6.66
N GLY A 75 10.09 -20.19 -5.98
CA GLY A 75 9.41 -20.62 -4.76
C GLY A 75 8.40 -19.60 -4.27
N GLY A 76 7.60 -20.00 -3.28
CA GLY A 76 6.62 -19.10 -2.68
C GLY A 76 6.04 -19.69 -1.40
N THR A 77 5.53 -18.82 -0.55
CA THR A 77 4.90 -19.17 0.73
C THR A 77 3.97 -18.05 1.18
N THR A 78 3.31 -18.24 2.31
CA THR A 78 2.54 -17.19 2.99
C THR A 78 3.18 -16.83 4.32
N THR A 79 3.10 -15.57 4.71
CA THR A 79 3.56 -15.16 6.04
C THR A 79 2.72 -15.77 7.17
N ASP A 80 3.38 -16.04 8.30
CA ASP A 80 2.72 -16.43 9.55
C ASP A 80 2.07 -15.22 10.27
N ALA A 81 1.59 -15.43 11.50
CA ALA A 81 0.93 -14.41 12.31
C ALA A 81 1.81 -13.18 12.60
N ASP A 82 3.13 -13.38 12.69
CA ASP A 82 4.12 -12.36 13.00
C ASP A 82 4.76 -11.77 11.73
N GLY A 83 4.31 -12.19 10.54
CA GLY A 83 4.83 -11.72 9.27
C GLY A 83 6.06 -12.47 8.78
N ASN A 84 6.51 -13.51 9.50
CA ASN A 84 7.70 -14.25 9.11
C ASN A 84 7.38 -15.25 7.99
N PHE A 85 8.39 -15.51 7.17
CA PHE A 85 8.32 -16.53 6.14
C PHE A 85 9.66 -17.25 5.97
N SER A 86 9.58 -18.47 5.46
CA SER A 86 10.74 -19.29 5.07
C SER A 86 10.40 -20.04 3.78
N ILE A 87 11.29 -19.96 2.80
CA ILE A 87 11.17 -20.63 1.50
C ILE A 87 12.40 -21.53 1.35
N PRO A 88 12.23 -22.86 1.40
CA PRO A 88 13.32 -23.79 1.15
C PRO A 88 13.81 -23.66 -0.28
N GLN A 89 15.11 -23.40 -0.46
CA GLN A 89 15.76 -23.35 -1.76
C GLN A 89 17.22 -23.78 -1.62
N PRO A 90 17.59 -24.98 -2.11
CA PRO A 90 18.95 -25.46 -2.00
C PRO A 90 19.87 -24.68 -2.92
N GLY A 91 20.82 -23.95 -2.33
CA GLY A 91 21.79 -23.13 -3.07
C GLY A 91 21.31 -21.69 -3.23
N ALA A 92 22.22 -20.74 -3.01
CA ALA A 92 22.01 -19.31 -3.25
C ALA A 92 22.94 -18.79 -4.35
N ASP A 93 23.36 -19.68 -5.25
CA ASP A 93 24.20 -19.32 -6.40
C ASP A 93 23.34 -18.51 -7.37
N GLY A 94 23.34 -17.19 -7.22
CA GLY A 94 22.52 -16.30 -8.03
C GLY A 94 22.10 -15.02 -7.33
N GLN A 95 21.34 -14.19 -8.03
CA GLN A 95 20.74 -12.99 -7.46
C GLN A 95 19.24 -13.24 -7.26
N TYR A 96 18.78 -13.11 -6.02
CA TYR A 96 17.42 -13.41 -5.64
C TYR A 96 16.69 -12.16 -5.15
N TYR A 97 15.37 -12.18 -5.31
CA TYR A 97 14.50 -11.19 -4.69
C TYR A 97 13.16 -11.81 -4.36
N VAL A 98 12.45 -11.22 -3.40
CA VAL A 98 11.06 -11.58 -3.10
C VAL A 98 10.13 -10.45 -3.46
N THR A 99 8.90 -10.82 -3.79
CA THR A 99 7.78 -9.88 -3.87
C THR A 99 6.66 -10.32 -2.96
N VAL A 100 6.00 -9.35 -2.36
CA VAL A 100 4.74 -9.50 -1.63
C VAL A 100 3.65 -8.83 -2.45
N SER A 101 2.59 -9.55 -2.78
CA SER A 101 1.48 -9.01 -3.58
C SER A 101 0.66 -8.00 -2.78
N ALA A 102 0.12 -6.95 -3.41
CA ALA A 102 -0.91 -6.12 -2.79
C ALA A 102 -2.14 -6.97 -2.40
N ARG A 103 -2.86 -6.59 -1.33
CA ARG A 103 -4.07 -7.29 -0.88
C ARG A 103 -5.15 -6.28 -0.54
N ASN A 104 -6.35 -6.49 -1.07
CA ASN A 104 -7.53 -5.78 -0.60
C ASN A 104 -8.02 -6.44 0.68
N LEU A 105 -8.32 -5.64 1.69
CA LEU A 105 -8.97 -6.12 2.91
C LEU A 105 -10.49 -6.18 2.66
N PRO A 106 -11.21 -7.14 3.25
CA PRO A 106 -12.66 -7.16 3.18
C PRO A 106 -13.20 -5.92 3.90
N GLY A 107 -13.50 -4.87 3.14
CA GLY A 107 -14.01 -3.60 3.66
C GLY A 107 -15.27 -3.81 4.48
N GLY A 108 -15.19 -3.55 5.79
CA GLY A 108 -16.28 -3.84 6.72
C GLY A 108 -16.01 -3.41 8.15
N GLY A 109 -16.18 -2.12 8.43
CA GLY A 109 -16.72 -1.65 9.71
C GLY A 109 -15.78 -0.87 10.63
N TYR A 110 -14.48 -1.19 10.69
CA TYR A 110 -13.55 -0.55 11.65
C TYR A 110 -12.08 -0.47 11.20
N ALA A 111 -11.72 -0.97 10.02
CA ALA A 111 -10.34 -0.90 9.53
C ALA A 111 -10.02 0.50 9.00
N GLU A 112 -8.87 1.07 9.40
CA GLU A 112 -8.41 2.39 8.94
C GLU A 112 -7.92 2.35 7.48
N VAL A 113 -7.63 1.15 6.95
CA VAL A 113 -7.17 0.93 5.57
C VAL A 113 -8.03 -0.07 4.80
N ASP A 114 -8.18 0.18 3.50
CA ASP A 114 -8.92 -0.68 2.56
C ASP A 114 -8.01 -1.72 1.89
N SER A 115 -6.70 -1.50 1.89
CA SER A 115 -5.74 -2.35 1.20
C SER A 115 -4.34 -2.29 1.78
N CYS A 116 -3.56 -3.32 1.50
CA CYS A 116 -2.14 -3.45 1.83
C CYS A 116 -1.30 -3.27 0.57
N GLU A 117 -0.26 -2.45 0.62
CA GLU A 117 0.69 -2.31 -0.47
C GLU A 117 1.44 -3.61 -0.77
N GLY A 118 1.87 -3.77 -2.03
CA GLY A 118 2.88 -4.76 -2.37
C GLY A 118 4.27 -4.29 -1.95
N ALA A 119 5.19 -5.22 -1.75
CA ALA A 119 6.57 -4.91 -1.36
C ALA A 119 7.56 -5.79 -2.14
N ARG A 120 8.81 -5.35 -2.24
CA ARG A 120 9.90 -6.10 -2.87
C ARG A 120 11.18 -5.93 -2.05
N SER A 121 11.97 -6.99 -1.97
CA SER A 121 13.30 -6.95 -1.35
C SER A 121 14.26 -7.89 -2.06
N GLU A 122 15.54 -7.54 -2.09
CA GLU A 122 16.61 -8.28 -2.75
C GLU A 122 17.54 -8.86 -1.68
N THR A 123 18.20 -9.98 -1.96
CA THR A 123 19.25 -10.53 -1.09
C THR A 123 20.52 -9.71 -1.08
#